data_AF-A0A0G2T6S8-F1
#
_entry.id   AF-A0A0G2T6S8-F1
#
_cell.length_a   1.000
_cell.length_b   1.000
_cell.length_c   1.000
_cell.angle_alpha   90.00
_cell.angle_beta   90.00
_cell.angle_gamma   90.00
#
_symmetry.space_group_name_H-M   'P 1'
#
loop_
_entity.id
_entity.type
_entity.pdbx_description
1 polymer ?
#
loop_
_entity_poly.entity_id
_entity_poly.type
_entity_poly.pdbx_seq_one_letter_code
_entity_poly.pdbx_strand_id
1 'polypeptide(L)'
;VDSYGRMARHGGGCFSGKDPTKIDRSAAYMARYIAKNIVGAGLADRCEIQISYTIGVAAPVSIYAETFGTSQLSNEQITKLITQHFDMRPGRI
;
A
#
# COMPACT_ATOMS: atom_id res chain seq x y z
N VAL A 1 3.87 -15.02 8.71
CA VAL A 1 5.03 -14.55 9.52
C VAL A 1 5.65 -13.35 8.84
N ASP A 2 6.02 -13.46 7.56
CA ASP A 2 6.73 -12.45 6.76
C ASP A 2 6.13 -11.05 6.69
N SER A 3 4.82 -10.90 6.90
CA SER A 3 4.12 -9.62 6.85
C SER A 3 3.80 -9.10 8.26
N TYR A 4 2.55 -9.15 8.68
CA TYR A 4 2.07 -8.41 9.85
C TYR A 4 1.51 -9.30 10.96
N GLY A 5 1.87 -10.59 11.00
CA GLY A 5 1.44 -11.49 12.08
C GLY A 5 -0.09 -11.58 12.26
N ARG A 6 -0.86 -11.47 11.17
CA ARG A 6 -2.35 -11.39 11.12
C ARG A 6 -2.97 -10.07 11.59
N MET A 7 -2.18 -9.07 11.97
CA MET A 7 -2.69 -7.74 12.37
C MET A 7 -3.34 -6.97 11.22
N ALA A 8 -2.87 -7.20 9.99
CA ALA A 8 -3.40 -6.58 8.77
C ALA A 8 -3.85 -7.64 7.77
N ARG A 9 -4.77 -7.25 6.88
CA ARG A 9 -5.26 -8.10 5.79
C ARG A 9 -4.13 -8.39 4.79
N HIS A 10 -4.21 -9.54 4.12
CA HIS A 10 -3.18 -10.01 3.20
C HIS A 10 -3.78 -10.39 1.84
N GLY A 11 -3.16 -9.94 0.74
CA GLY A 11 -3.64 -10.19 -0.62
C GLY A 11 -3.36 -11.60 -1.16
N GLY A 12 -2.53 -12.39 -0.46
CA GLY A 12 -2.31 -13.81 -0.74
C GLY A 12 -0.98 -14.18 -1.44
N GLY A 13 -0.27 -13.23 -2.04
CA GLY A 13 1.01 -13.49 -2.71
C GLY A 13 2.18 -13.72 -1.76
N CYS A 14 3.06 -14.69 -2.05
CA CYS A 14 4.33 -14.87 -1.34
C CYS A 14 5.43 -13.92 -1.84
N PHE A 15 6.49 -13.71 -1.05
CA PHE A 15 7.60 -12.80 -1.39
C PHE A 15 8.86 -13.52 -1.92
N SER A 16 9.28 -14.59 -1.26
CA SER A 16 10.55 -15.27 -1.55
C SER A 16 10.56 -15.94 -2.92
N GLY A 17 11.71 -15.95 -3.60
CA GLY A 17 11.88 -16.51 -4.94
C GLY A 17 11.35 -15.64 -6.08
N LYS A 18 10.80 -14.46 -5.78
CA LYS A 18 10.30 -13.51 -6.77
C LYS A 18 11.26 -12.35 -6.97
N ASP A 19 11.58 -12.06 -8.22
CA ASP A 19 12.32 -10.86 -8.59
C ASP A 19 11.46 -9.59 -8.38
N PRO A 20 12.06 -8.38 -8.30
CA PRO A 20 11.33 -7.15 -7.99
C PRO A 20 10.24 -6.76 -9.00
N THR A 21 10.24 -7.33 -10.21
CA THR A 21 9.18 -7.06 -11.20
C THR A 21 7.84 -7.71 -10.81
N LYS A 22 7.84 -8.67 -9.87
CA LYS A 22 6.61 -9.31 -9.41
C LYS A 22 5.92 -8.45 -8.35
N ILE A 23 4.76 -7.94 -8.75
CA ILE A 23 3.94 -7.02 -7.95
C ILE A 23 3.57 -7.55 -6.57
N ASP A 24 3.41 -8.87 -6.42
CA ASP A 24 3.16 -9.50 -5.11
C ASP A 24 4.22 -9.12 -4.06
N ARG A 25 5.45 -8.86 -4.52
CA ARG A 25 6.56 -8.44 -3.66
C ARG A 25 6.72 -6.92 -3.66
N SER A 26 6.95 -6.31 -4.82
CA SER A 26 7.27 -4.89 -4.91
C SER A 26 6.10 -4.00 -4.48
N ALA A 27 4.87 -4.30 -4.90
CA ALA A 27 3.72 -3.51 -4.47
C ALA A 27 3.37 -3.70 -2.99
N ALA A 28 3.60 -4.89 -2.42
CA ALA A 28 3.46 -5.11 -0.98
C ALA A 28 4.47 -4.26 -0.18
N TYR A 29 5.70 -4.12 -0.69
CA TYR A 29 6.71 -3.23 -0.10
C TYR A 29 6.35 -1.76 -0.26
N MET A 30 5.82 -1.35 -1.41
CA MET A 30 5.31 0.00 -1.64
C MET A 30 4.15 0.33 -0.69
N ALA A 31 3.19 -0.59 -0.51
CA ALA A 31 2.09 -0.41 0.43
C ALA A 31 2.60 -0.23 1.88
N ARG A 32 3.60 -1.01 2.29
CA ARG A 32 4.29 -0.83 3.59
C ARG A 32 4.96 0.53 3.69
N TYR A 33 5.67 0.95 2.65
CA TYR A 33 6.38 2.21 2.59
C TYR A 33 5.41 3.39 2.74
N ILE A 34 4.29 3.36 2.00
CA ILE A 34 3.23 4.36 2.09
C ILE A 34 2.65 4.38 3.50
N ALA A 35 2.19 3.24 4.04
CA ALA A 35 1.59 3.17 5.38
C ALA A 35 2.52 3.72 6.47
N LYS A 36 3.82 3.40 6.39
CA LYS A 36 4.83 3.91 7.33
C LYS A 36 4.98 5.42 7.22
N ASN A 37 4.95 5.99 6.01
CA ASN A 37 5.05 7.44 5.81
C ASN A 37 3.79 8.18 6.27
N ILE A 38 2.59 7.62 6.08
CA ILE A 38 1.35 8.20 6.61
C ILE A 38 1.41 8.34 8.13
N VAL A 39 1.80 7.26 8.82
CA VAL A 39 1.96 7.29 10.30
C VAL A 39 3.12 8.20 10.71
N GLY A 40 4.26 8.11 10.01
CA GLY A 40 5.44 8.94 10.30
C GLY A 40 5.23 10.43 10.10
N ALA A 41 4.32 10.82 9.20
CA ALA A 41 3.89 12.20 8.99
C ALA A 41 2.84 12.69 10.01
N GLY A 42 2.42 11.83 10.95
CA GLY A 42 1.41 12.16 11.96
C GLY A 42 -0.01 12.29 11.39
N LEU A 43 -0.28 11.73 10.21
CA LEU A 43 -1.61 11.80 9.59
C LEU A 43 -2.60 10.80 10.20
N ALA A 44 -2.11 9.71 10.78
CA ALA A 44 -2.91 8.69 11.47
C ALA A 44 -2.03 7.90 12.46
N ASP A 45 -2.62 7.38 13.55
CA ASP A 45 -1.90 6.49 14.47
C ASP A 45 -1.72 5.07 13.90
N ARG A 46 -2.66 4.64 13.05
CA ARG A 46 -2.58 3.38 12.31
C ARG A 46 -3.20 3.54 10.93
N CYS A 47 -2.61 2.85 9.95
CA CYS A 47 -3.06 2.90 8.57
C CYS A 47 -2.89 1.54 7.89
N GLU A 48 -3.92 1.09 7.19
CA GLU A 48 -3.85 -0.04 6.26
C GLU A 48 -4.00 0.47 4.82
N ILE A 49 -3.13 -0.01 3.94
CA ILE A 49 -3.11 0.36 2.52
C ILE A 49 -3.43 -0.89 1.68
N GLN A 50 -4.39 -0.75 0.79
CA GLN A 50 -4.73 -1.75 -0.21
C GLN A 50 -4.37 -1.22 -1.60
N ILE A 51 -3.70 -2.02 -2.41
CA ILE A 51 -3.37 -1.73 -3.81
C ILE A 51 -3.74 -2.94 -4.64
N SER A 52 -4.49 -2.73 -5.73
CA SER A 52 -4.88 -3.78 -6.66
C SER A 52 -4.32 -3.51 -8.06
N TYR A 53 -3.86 -4.56 -8.73
CA TYR A 53 -3.37 -4.50 -10.10
C TYR A 53 -4.11 -5.50 -10.98
N THR A 54 -4.18 -5.17 -12.27
CA THR A 54 -4.65 -6.08 -13.32
C THR A 54 -3.47 -6.43 -14.22
N ILE A 55 -3.40 -7.70 -14.65
CA ILE A 55 -2.33 -8.19 -15.53
C ILE A 55 -2.26 -7.33 -16.79
N GLY A 56 -1.06 -6.85 -17.13
CA GLY A 56 -0.80 -6.03 -18.33
C GLY A 56 -1.07 -4.53 -18.16
N VAL A 57 -1.61 -4.09 -17.02
CA VAL A 57 -1.83 -2.65 -16.73
C VAL A 57 -0.80 -2.18 -15.71
N ALA A 58 -0.01 -1.16 -16.07
CA ALA A 58 1.04 -0.65 -15.20
C ALA A 58 0.50 0.16 -14.01
N ALA A 59 -0.56 0.95 -14.23
CA ALA A 59 -1.19 1.69 -13.15
C ALA A 59 -2.03 0.75 -12.27
N PRO A 60 -2.08 0.96 -10.95
CA PRO A 60 -3.00 0.23 -10.10
C PRO A 60 -4.46 0.54 -10.49
N VAL A 61 -5.31 -0.48 -10.43
CA VAL A 61 -6.75 -0.32 -10.71
C VAL A 61 -7.51 0.23 -9.52
N SER A 62 -7.03 0.00 -8.30
CA SER A 62 -7.57 0.62 -7.10
C SER A 62 -6.49 0.80 -6.04
N ILE A 63 -6.64 1.90 -5.28
CA ILE A 63 -5.87 2.21 -4.08
C ILE A 63 -6.87 2.64 -3.02
N TYR A 64 -6.72 2.12 -1.81
CA TYR A 64 -7.56 2.48 -0.68
C TYR A 64 -6.72 2.58 0.59
N ALA A 65 -6.97 3.61 1.39
CA ALA A 65 -6.41 3.77 2.72
C ALA A 65 -7.49 3.62 3.78
N GLU A 66 -7.20 2.88 4.85
CA GLU A 66 -8.06 2.76 6.04
C GLU A 66 -7.28 3.21 7.26
N THR A 67 -7.80 4.19 7.99
CA THR A 67 -7.17 4.75 9.19
C THR A 67 -7.84 4.32 10.49
N PHE A 68 -8.94 3.57 10.42
CA PHE A 68 -9.66 3.06 11.58
C PHE A 68 -10.07 4.17 12.57
N GLY A 69 -10.40 5.36 12.04
CA GLY A 69 -10.80 6.52 12.84
C GLY A 69 -9.66 7.23 13.59
N THR A 70 -8.40 6.92 13.28
CA THR A 70 -7.22 7.54 13.94
C THR A 70 -6.65 8.75 13.20
N SER A 71 -7.34 9.20 12.14
CA SER A 71 -6.96 10.35 11.33
C SER A 71 -8.02 11.45 11.44
N GLN A 72 -7.59 12.70 11.35
CA GLN A 72 -8.49 13.86 11.20
C GLN A 72 -8.97 14.05 9.75
N LEU A 73 -8.25 13.48 8.79
CA LEU A 73 -8.63 13.44 7.38
C LEU A 73 -9.44 12.19 7.07
N SER A 74 -10.35 12.29 6.10
CA SER A 74 -11.09 11.14 5.59
C SER A 74 -10.16 10.16 4.86
N ASN A 75 -10.57 8.90 4.81
CA ASN A 75 -9.84 7.84 4.09
C ASN A 75 -9.66 8.20 2.60
N GLU A 76 -10.62 8.90 1.99
CA GLU A 76 -10.56 9.39 0.61
C GLU A 76 -9.53 10.52 0.45
N GLN A 77 -9.46 11.45 1.41
CA GLN A 77 -8.46 12.51 1.40
C GLN A 77 -7.05 11.94 1.49
N ILE A 78 -6.83 10.95 2.37
CA ILE A 78 -5.54 10.26 2.47
C ILE A 78 -5.23 9.49 1.20
N THR A 79 -6.21 8.76 0.65
CA THR A 79 -6.04 8.05 -0.62
C THR A 79 -5.64 9.00 -1.76
N LYS A 80 -6.20 10.22 -1.79
CA LYS A 80 -5.82 11.27 -2.75
C LYS A 80 -4.40 11.78 -2.53
N LEU A 81 -3.97 11.98 -1.29
CA LEU A 81 -2.59 12.35 -0.99
C LEU A 81 -1.61 11.26 -1.47
N ILE A 82 -1.95 9.98 -1.25
CA ILE A 82 -1.13 8.86 -1.69
C ILE A 82 -0.94 8.87 -3.21
N THR A 83 -2.02 9.04 -3.98
CA THR A 83 -1.94 9.07 -5.46
C THR A 83 -1.18 10.28 -6.00
N GLN A 84 -1.09 11.38 -5.23
CA GLN A 84 -0.31 12.57 -5.60
C GLN A 84 1.18 12.43 -5.31
N HIS A 85 1.56 11.70 -4.26
CA HIS A 85 2.94 11.64 -3.79
C HIS A 85 3.69 10.37 -4.19
N PHE A 86 3.00 9.28 -4.53
CA PHE A 86 3.62 7.98 -4.83
C PHE A 86 3.27 7.49 -6.24
N ASP A 87 4.30 7.21 -7.03
CA ASP A 87 4.15 6.52 -8.33
C ASP A 87 4.19 5.01 -8.11
N MET A 88 3.02 4.38 -8.21
CA MET A 88 2.83 2.97 -7.92
C MET A 88 2.89 2.08 -9.18
N ARG A 89 3.46 2.57 -10.29
CA ARG A 89 3.70 1.72 -11.46
C ARG A 89 4.87 0.76 -11.17
N PRO A 90 4.81 -0.53 -11.54
CA PRO A 90 5.86 -1.51 -11.17
C PRO A 90 7.30 -1.12 -11.53
N GLY A 91 7.52 -0.37 -12.62
CA GLY A 91 8.86 0.13 -13.00
C GLY A 91 9.32 1.40 -12.29
N ARG A 92 8.51 1.92 -11.36
CA ARG A 92 8.72 3.16 -10.59
C ARG A 92 8.72 2.92 -9.08
N ILE A 93 8.49 1.67 -8.67
CA ILE A 93 8.56 1.17 -7.30
C ILE A 93 10.00 0.79 -6.95
#